data_AF-A0A2H0T5F1-F1
#
_entry.id   AF-A0A2H0T5F1-F1
#
_cell.length_a   1.000
_cell.length_b   1.000
_cell.length_c   1.000
_cell.angle_alpha   90.00
_cell.angle_beta   90.00
_cell.angle_gamma   90.00
#
_symmetry.space_group_name_H-M   'P 1'
#
loop_
_entity.id
_entity.type
_entity.pdbx_description
1 polymer ?
#
loop_
_entity_poly.entity_id
_entity_poly.type
_entity_poly.pdbx_seq_one_letter_code
_entity_poly.pdbx_strand_id
1 'polypeptide(L)' 'MIDHERLRQLSMLALIAQAHPSELDHIKKQIESGELGLTDECKKEALKIIETKKKELVEAKKE' A
#
# COMPACT_ATOMS: atom_id res chain seq x y z
N MET A 1 -1.08 22.33 2.22
CA MET A 1 -1.92 21.68 3.25
C MET A 1 -1.76 20.19 3.04
N ILE A 2 -1.27 19.44 4.04
CA ILE A 2 -1.22 17.99 3.95
C ILE A 2 -2.64 17.49 4.18
N ASP A 3 -3.16 16.77 3.21
CA ASP A 3 -4.50 16.22 3.26
C ASP A 3 -4.54 15.10 4.31
N HIS A 4 -5.16 15.36 5.46
CA HIS A 4 -5.18 14.44 6.61
C HIS A 4 -5.86 13.10 6.24
N GLU A 5 -6.79 13.14 5.28
CA GLU A 5 -7.48 11.95 4.80
C GLU A 5 -6.54 11.05 4.01
N ARG A 6 -5.73 11.63 3.11
CA ARG A 6 -4.66 10.91 2.40
C ARG A 6 -3.68 10.25 3.36
N LEU A 7 -3.20 10.96 4.38
CA LEU A 7 -2.24 10.42 5.33
C LEU A 7 -2.83 9.22 6.09
N ARG A 8 -4.11 9.31 6.46
CA ARG A 8 -4.84 8.23 7.13
C ARG A 8 -4.99 7.01 6.22
N GLN A 9 -5.37 7.21 4.96
CA GLN A 9 -5.50 6.14 3.97
C GLN A 9 -4.17 5.42 3.73
N LEU A 10 -3.09 6.16 3.49
CA LEU A 10 -1.75 5.59 3.25
C LEU A 10 -1.23 4.84 4.48
N SER A 11 -1.44 5.39 5.68
CA SER A 11 -1.02 4.73 6.94
C SER A 11 -1.79 3.44 7.19
N MET A 12 -3.10 3.44 6.96
CA MET A 12 -3.92 2.23 7.08
C MET A 12 -3.48 1.16 6.08
N LEU A 13 -3.20 1.56 4.84
CA LEU A 13 -2.76 0.66 3.78
C LEU A 13 -1.39 0.05 4.09
N ALA A 14 -0.46 0.83 4.66
CA ALA A 14 0.83 0.34 5.13
C ALA A 14 0.70 -0.70 6.26
N LEU A 15 -0.25 -0.51 7.18
CA LEU A 15 -0.53 -1.47 8.26
C LEU A 15 -1.11 -2.77 7.73
N ILE A 16 -2.10 -2.70 6.84
CA ILE A 16 -2.71 -3.90 6.22
C ILE A 16 -1.65 -4.66 5.41
N ALA A 17 -0.83 -3.94 4.63
CA ALA A 17 0.27 -4.50 3.87
C ALA A 17 1.28 -5.28 4.74
N GLN A 18 1.54 -4.78 5.95
CA GLN A 18 2.43 -5.43 6.90
C GLN A 18 1.79 -6.63 7.61
N ALA A 19 0.53 -6.52 8.01
CA ALA A 19 -0.20 -7.58 8.71
C ALA A 19 -0.58 -8.74 7.77
N HIS A 20 -0.90 -8.43 6.51
CA HIS A 20 -1.40 -9.36 5.52
C HIS A 20 -0.54 -9.34 4.25
N PRO A 21 0.69 -9.89 4.30
CA PRO A 21 1.60 -9.94 3.16
C PRO A 21 1.03 -10.70 1.97
N SER A 22 0.16 -11.67 2.22
CA SER A 22 -0.56 -12.46 1.21
C SER A 22 -1.55 -11.63 0.40
N GLU A 23 -2.07 -10.55 0.98
CA GLU A 23 -3.08 -9.68 0.37
C GLU A 23 -2.45 -8.50 -0.38
N LEU A 24 -1.12 -8.35 -0.37
CA LEU A 24 -0.43 -7.26 -1.07
C LEU A 24 -0.77 -7.18 -2.56
N ASP A 25 -0.84 -8.33 -3.24
CA ASP A 25 -1.23 -8.38 -4.65
C ASP A 25 -2.70 -8.01 -4.87
N HIS A 26 -3.57 -8.33 -3.91
CA HIS A 26 -4.98 -7.93 -3.93
C HIS A 26 -5.12 -6.43 -3.74
N ILE A 27 -4.48 -5.88 -2.72
CA ILE A 27 -4.48 -4.44 -2.41
C ILE A 27 -3.90 -3.65 -3.58
N LYS A 28 -2.81 -4.13 -4.20
CA LYS A 28 -2.25 -3.54 -5.41
C LYS A 28 -3.32 -3.41 -6.51
N LYS A 29 -4.06 -4.48 -6.80
CA LYS A 29 -5.14 -4.45 -7.79
C LYS A 29 -6.25 -3.48 -7.43
N GLN A 30 -6.64 -3.39 -6.16
CA GLN A 30 -7.66 -2.42 -5.71
C GLN A 30 -7.21 -0.97 -5.91
N ILE A 31 -5.93 -0.67 -5.66
CA ILE A 31 -5.34 0.65 -5.91
C ILE A 31 -5.32 0.95 -7.42
N GLU A 32 -4.87 0.01 -8.25
CA GLU A 32 -4.80 0.15 -9.71
C GLU A 32 -6.20 0.32 -10.33
N SER A 33 -7.17 -0.46 -9.86
CA SER A 33 -8.58 -0.39 -10.26
C SER A 33 -9.24 0.93 -9.83
N GLY A 34 -8.71 1.60 -8.80
CA GLY A 34 -9.31 2.78 -8.21
C GLY A 34 -10.51 2.48 -7.31
N GLU A 35 -10.69 1.22 -6.90
CA GLU A 35 -11.75 0.76 -6.01
C GLU A 35 -11.72 1.50 -4.65
N LEU A 36 -10.53 1.94 -4.23
CA LEU A 36 -10.31 2.68 -2.99
C LEU A 36 -10.61 4.18 -3.09
N GLY A 37 -11.03 4.68 -4.26
CA GLY A 37 -11.32 6.11 -4.45
C GLY A 37 -10.11 7.03 -4.25
N LEU A 38 -8.89 6.49 -4.37
CA LEU A 38 -7.65 7.23 -4.20
C LEU A 38 -7.40 8.15 -5.39
N THR A 39 -6.93 9.37 -5.12
CA THR A 39 -6.41 10.28 -6.15
C THR A 39 -5.16 9.67 -6.81
N ASP A 40 -4.80 10.11 -8.01
CA ASP A 40 -3.61 9.63 -8.72
C ASP A 40 -2.32 9.75 -7.90
N GLU A 41 -2.20 10.81 -7.09
CA GLU A 41 -1.06 10.99 -6.20
C GLU A 41 -1.05 9.95 -5.07
N CYS A 42 -2.20 9.72 -4.43
CA CYS A 42 -2.35 8.67 -3.41
C CYS A 42 -2.10 7.28 -3.99
N LYS A 43 -2.55 6.99 -5.22
CA LYS A 43 -2.33 5.70 -5.90
C LYS A 43 -0.84 5.43 -6.07
N LYS A 44 -0.08 6.41 -6.55
CA LYS A 44 1.38 6.27 -6.73
C LYS A 44 2.08 6.00 -5.41
N GLU A 45 1.72 6.74 -4.35
CA GLU A 45 2.31 6.52 -3.02
C GLU A 45 1.92 5.15 -2.44
N ALA A 46 0.65 4.76 -2.54
CA ALA A 46 0.16 3.47 -2.07
C ALA A 46 0.85 2.30 -2.78
N LEU A 47 0.99 2.37 -4.11
CA LEU A 47 1.73 1.37 -4.88
C LEU A 47 3.19 1.26 -4.42
N LYS A 48 3.85 2.39 -4.17
CA LYS A 48 5.23 2.44 -3.68
C LYS A 48 5.38 1.82 -2.30
N ILE A 49 4.41 2.04 -1.39
CA ILE A 49 4.36 1.40 -0.07
C ILE A 49 4.24 -0.12 -0.23
N ILE A 50 3.33 -0.58 -1.09
CA ILE A 50 3.11 -2.02 -1.34
C ILE A 50 4.36 -2.68 -1.91
N GLU A 51 5.00 -2.08 -2.91
CA GLU A 51 6.24 -2.61 -3.49
C GLU A 51 7.38 -2.65 -2.47
N THR A 52 7.52 -1.61 -1.64
CA THR A 52 8.53 -1.57 -0.59
C THR A 52 8.30 -2.69 0.43
N LYS A 53 7.06 -2.85 0.91
CA LYS A 53 6.70 -3.93 1.84
C LYS A 53 6.92 -5.32 1.24
N LYS A 54 6.56 -5.51 -0.02
CA LYS A 54 6.78 -6.77 -0.74
C LYS A 54 8.28 -7.10 -0.81
N LYS A 55 9.13 -6.11 -1.06
CA LYS A 55 10.59 -6.29 -1.07
C LYS A 55 11.12 -6.62 0.32
N GLU A 56 10.71 -5.88 1.35
CA GLU A 56 11.10 -6.14 2.75
C GLU A 56 10.71 -7.56 3.18
N LEU A 57 9.52 -8.05 2.79
CA LEU A 57 9.07 -9.41 3.10
C LEU A 57 9.88 -10.49 2.39
N VAL A 58 10.31 -10.22 1.14
CA VAL A 58 11.18 -11.14 0.40
C VAL A 58 12.58 -11.19 1.02
N GLU A 59 13.09 -10.04 1.46
CA GLU A 59 14.37 -9.97 2.18
C GLU A 59 14.29 -10.66 3.55
N ALA A 60 13.23 -10.41 4.32
CA ALA A 60 13.01 -11.05 5.62
C ALA A 60 12.79 -12.57 5.57
N LYS A 61 12.39 -13.14 4.42
CA LYS A 61 12.27 -14.59 4.20
C LYS A 61 13.57 -15.26 3.76
N LYS A 62 14.61 -14.49 3.43
CA LYS A 62 15.91 -15.01 2.99
C LYS A 62 16.92 -15.18 4.13
N GLU A 63 16.62 -14.67 5.32
CA GLU A 63 17.31 -15.02 6.58
C GLU A 63 16.69 -16.26 7.22
#